data_AF-A0A7Y2ZA13-F1
#
_entry.id   AF-A0A7Y2ZA13-F1
#
_cell.length_a   1.000
_cell.length_b   1.000
_cell.length_c   1.000
_cell.angle_alpha   90.00
_cell.angle_beta   90.00
_cell.angle_gamma   90.00
#
_symmetry.space_group_name_H-M   'P 1'
#
loop_
_entity.id
_entity.type
_entity.pdbx_description
1 polymer ?
#
loop_
_entity_poly.entity_id
_entity_poly.type
_entity_poly.pdbx_seq_one_letter_code
_entity_poly.pdbx_strand_id
1 'polypeptide(L)'
;MTTPTDDIEALVEDEWYAVRYSGEIPEVAYHGAVFHLTEAANGPQLELSRSQQSRLLEAVIQRYLEITIRDLLPENKETTGYRGLKRSYINWQRFLIFCERNAVNGFFYQKTIATALTEFLHHEAGLVEVGEVHTELNCSYEELLNYTQLLGLDLKVIPAAVRNYLLNC
;
A
#
# COMPACT_ATOMS: atom_id res chain seq x y z
N MET A 1 13.60 -35.92 -10.65
CA MET A 1 14.38 -35.06 -11.57
C MET A 1 13.50 -33.85 -11.81
N THR A 2 13.87 -32.70 -11.25
CA THR A 2 13.24 -31.42 -11.59
C THR A 2 13.59 -31.07 -13.03
N THR A 3 12.63 -30.50 -13.76
CA THR A 3 12.85 -30.04 -15.12
C THR A 3 13.46 -28.64 -15.10
N PRO A 4 14.17 -28.20 -16.16
CA PRO A 4 14.71 -26.84 -16.23
C PRO A 4 13.64 -25.75 -16.06
N THR A 5 12.39 -26.06 -16.41
CA THR A 5 11.24 -25.19 -16.19
C THR A 5 10.87 -25.06 -14.70
N ASP A 6 10.97 -26.15 -13.94
CA ASP A 6 10.72 -26.15 -12.49
C ASP A 6 11.75 -25.28 -11.75
N ASP A 7 13.00 -25.27 -12.23
CA ASP A 7 14.07 -24.43 -11.67
C ASP A 7 13.84 -22.93 -11.96
N ILE A 8 13.30 -22.57 -13.14
CA ILE A 8 12.96 -21.18 -13.47
C ILE A 8 11.80 -20.66 -12.63
N GLU A 9 10.73 -21.46 -12.48
CA GLU A 9 9.58 -21.06 -11.68
C GLU A 9 9.96 -20.89 -10.21
N ALA A 10 10.87 -21.71 -9.68
CA ALA A 10 11.42 -21.53 -8.34
C ALA A 10 12.18 -20.19 -8.17
N LEU A 11 12.98 -19.79 -9.17
CA LEU A 11 13.68 -18.49 -9.12
C LEU A 11 12.69 -17.30 -9.14
N VAL A 12 11.65 -17.38 -9.96
CA VAL A 12 10.60 -16.35 -10.00
C VAL A 12 9.79 -16.34 -8.70
N GLU A 13 9.54 -17.50 -8.11
CA GLU A 13 8.91 -17.63 -6.79
C GLU A 13 9.71 -16.92 -5.71
N ASP A 14 11.02 -17.17 -5.63
CA ASP A 14 11.90 -16.56 -4.62
C ASP A 14 11.89 -15.03 -4.71
N GLU A 15 11.97 -14.50 -5.93
CA GLU A 15 11.88 -13.06 -6.16
C GLU A 15 10.49 -12.50 -5.89
N TRP A 16 9.43 -13.25 -6.19
CA TRP A 16 8.07 -12.89 -5.80
C TRP A 16 7.94 -12.75 -4.27
N TYR A 17 8.52 -13.67 -3.49
CA TYR A 17 8.55 -13.58 -2.03
C TYR A 17 9.28 -12.31 -1.56
N ALA A 18 10.45 -12.01 -2.16
CA ALA A 18 11.21 -10.82 -1.83
C ALA A 18 10.41 -9.53 -2.08
N VAL A 19 9.66 -9.45 -3.19
CA VAL A 19 8.79 -8.31 -3.49
C VAL A 19 7.59 -8.26 -2.55
N ARG A 20 6.90 -9.38 -2.35
CA ARG A 20 5.65 -9.48 -1.59
C ARG A 20 5.83 -9.08 -0.12
N TYR A 21 7.00 -9.36 0.45
CA TYR A 21 7.32 -9.09 1.86
C TYR A 21 8.36 -7.97 2.02
N SER A 22 8.58 -7.17 0.97
CA SER A 22 9.45 -5.99 1.00
C SER A 22 8.95 -4.89 1.93
N GLY A 23 9.73 -3.81 2.10
CA GLY A 23 9.38 -2.68 2.97
C GLY A 23 8.29 -1.75 2.41
N GLU A 24 8.42 -0.45 2.71
CA GLU A 24 7.43 0.60 2.37
C GLU A 24 7.50 1.07 0.90
N ILE A 25 8.41 0.50 0.10
CA ILE A 25 8.60 0.85 -1.31
C ILE A 25 8.77 -0.43 -2.13
N PRO A 26 7.70 -1.22 -2.33
CA PRO A 26 7.76 -2.50 -3.03
C PRO A 26 8.24 -2.39 -4.49
N GLU A 27 8.11 -1.22 -5.11
CA GLU A 27 8.66 -0.93 -6.44
C GLU A 27 10.18 -1.13 -6.52
N VAL A 28 10.91 -0.74 -5.46
CA VAL A 28 12.37 -0.90 -5.43
C VAL A 28 12.73 -2.38 -5.40
N ALA A 29 12.01 -3.18 -4.61
CA ALA A 29 12.20 -4.62 -4.59
C ALA A 29 11.85 -5.25 -5.94
N TYR A 30 10.76 -4.81 -6.59
CA TYR A 30 10.37 -5.28 -7.91
C TYR A 30 11.43 -5.00 -8.98
N HIS A 31 11.97 -3.79 -9.04
CA HIS A 31 13.03 -3.47 -9.99
C HIS A 31 14.32 -4.26 -9.69
N GLY A 32 14.62 -4.49 -8.40
CA GLY A 32 15.72 -5.37 -8.00
C GLY A 32 15.53 -6.81 -8.48
N ALA A 33 14.33 -7.36 -8.29
CA ALA A 33 13.95 -8.70 -8.75
C ALA A 33 14.07 -8.85 -10.27
N VAL A 34 13.49 -7.91 -11.03
CA VAL A 34 13.58 -7.93 -12.50
C VAL A 34 15.05 -7.86 -12.94
N PHE A 35 15.83 -6.91 -12.41
CA PHE A 35 17.25 -6.79 -12.74
C PHE A 35 18.03 -8.07 -12.41
N HIS A 36 17.82 -8.66 -11.23
CA HIS A 36 18.46 -9.91 -10.84
C HIS A 36 18.16 -11.02 -11.85
N LEU A 37 16.88 -11.21 -12.17
CA LEU A 37 16.43 -12.28 -13.05
C LEU A 37 16.91 -12.09 -14.50
N THR A 38 16.98 -10.86 -15.02
CA THR A 38 17.15 -10.62 -16.47
C THR A 38 18.51 -10.05 -16.86
N GLU A 39 19.15 -9.25 -16.02
CA GLU A 39 20.29 -8.39 -16.42
C GLU A 39 21.56 -8.63 -15.60
N ALA A 40 21.45 -9.10 -14.36
CA ALA A 40 22.61 -9.27 -13.49
C ALA A 40 23.60 -10.28 -14.09
N ALA A 41 24.87 -9.85 -14.22
CA ALA A 41 25.92 -10.70 -14.78
C ALA A 41 26.13 -12.01 -14.00
N ASN A 42 25.86 -11.99 -12.69
CA ASN A 42 25.88 -13.14 -11.79
C ASN A 42 24.47 -13.73 -11.51
N GLY A 43 23.43 -13.23 -12.17
CA GLY A 43 22.06 -13.73 -12.08
C GLY A 43 21.74 -14.75 -13.19
N PRO A 44 20.48 -15.24 -13.25
CA PRO A 44 20.09 -16.30 -14.17
C PRO A 44 19.89 -15.85 -15.63
N GLN A 45 19.88 -14.54 -15.92
CA GLN A 45 19.79 -13.97 -17.28
C GLN A 45 18.61 -14.52 -18.11
N LEU A 46 17.45 -14.57 -17.47
CA LEU A 46 16.22 -15.11 -18.03
C LEU A 46 15.53 -14.09 -18.94
N GLU A 47 14.83 -14.59 -19.96
CA GLU A 47 13.77 -13.84 -20.62
C GLU A 47 12.44 -14.15 -19.93
N LEU A 48 11.94 -13.21 -19.12
CA LEU A 48 10.70 -13.41 -18.39
C LEU A 48 9.50 -13.41 -19.33
N SER A 49 8.70 -14.47 -19.24
CA SER A 49 7.39 -14.52 -19.89
C SER A 49 6.44 -13.47 -19.30
N ARG A 50 5.38 -13.15 -20.04
CA ARG A 50 4.35 -12.21 -19.58
C ARG A 50 3.71 -12.65 -18.25
N SER A 51 3.47 -13.94 -18.06
CA SER A 51 2.89 -14.47 -16.81
C SER A 51 3.82 -14.27 -15.62
N GLN A 52 5.12 -14.51 -15.78
CA GLN A 52 6.12 -14.30 -14.72
C GLN A 52 6.24 -12.81 -14.37
N GLN A 53 6.26 -11.93 -15.37
CA GLN A 53 6.24 -10.48 -15.12
C GLN A 53 4.97 -10.03 -14.40
N SER A 54 3.80 -10.50 -14.84
CA SER A 54 2.52 -10.21 -14.18
C SER A 54 2.50 -10.68 -12.74
N ARG A 55 3.10 -11.84 -12.44
CA ARG A 55 3.20 -12.38 -11.10
C ARG A 55 4.02 -11.47 -10.16
N LEU A 56 5.16 -10.96 -10.62
CA LEU A 56 5.97 -10.01 -9.85
C LEU A 56 5.25 -8.67 -9.64
N LEU A 57 4.52 -8.19 -10.65
CA LEU A 57 3.67 -6.99 -10.51
C LEU A 57 2.56 -7.20 -9.47
N GLU A 58 1.94 -8.38 -9.45
CA GLU A 58 0.92 -8.73 -8.46
C GLU A 58 1.47 -8.66 -7.03
N ALA A 59 2.71 -9.10 -6.79
CA ALA A 59 3.35 -8.97 -5.49
C ALA A 59 3.45 -7.51 -5.02
N VAL A 60 3.79 -6.59 -5.93
CA VAL A 60 3.85 -5.15 -5.64
C VAL A 60 2.47 -4.61 -5.27
N ILE A 61 1.45 -4.96 -6.05
CA ILE A 61 0.06 -4.56 -5.81
C ILE A 61 -0.38 -5.04 -4.43
N GLN A 62 -0.23 -6.33 -4.15
CA GLN A 62 -0.63 -6.92 -2.87
C GLN A 62 0.10 -6.25 -1.70
N ARG A 63 1.40 -5.98 -1.83
CA ARG A 63 2.16 -5.31 -0.78
C ARG A 63 1.70 -3.88 -0.56
N TYR A 64 1.46 -3.11 -1.61
CA TYR A 64 0.95 -1.74 -1.49
C TYR A 64 -0.41 -1.69 -0.78
N LEU A 65 -1.33 -2.59 -1.15
CA LEU A 65 -2.64 -2.66 -0.51
C LEU A 65 -2.51 -3.02 0.97
N GLU A 66 -1.68 -4.01 1.30
CA GLU A 66 -1.43 -4.43 2.68
C GLU A 66 -0.91 -3.28 3.54
N ILE A 67 0.15 -2.58 3.12
CA ILE A 67 0.73 -1.49 3.92
C ILE A 67 -0.16 -0.25 3.97
N THR A 68 -0.98 -0.01 2.95
CA THR A 68 -1.96 1.08 2.94
C THR A 68 -3.08 0.83 3.94
N ILE A 69 -3.63 -0.39 3.95
CA ILE A 69 -4.70 -0.80 4.86
C ILE A 69 -4.18 -0.95 6.28
N ARG A 70 -2.97 -1.48 6.47
CA ARG A 70 -2.34 -1.65 7.79
C ARG A 70 -2.47 -0.39 8.64
N ASP A 71 -2.18 0.76 8.04
CA ASP A 71 -2.16 2.06 8.72
C ASP A 71 -3.55 2.70 8.89
N LEU A 72 -4.62 2.05 8.42
CA LEU A 72 -6.03 2.42 8.62
C LEU A 72 -6.74 1.52 9.62
N LEU A 73 -6.11 0.45 10.10
CA LEU A 73 -6.72 -0.51 11.01
C LEU A 73 -6.34 -0.21 12.47
N PRO A 74 -7.31 0.12 13.36
CA PRO A 74 -7.04 0.42 14.76
C PRO A 74 -6.32 -0.73 15.51
N GLU A 75 -6.60 -1.97 15.16
CA GLU A 75 -5.95 -3.15 15.76
C GLU A 75 -4.44 -3.22 15.51
N ASN A 76 -3.93 -2.49 14.51
CA ASN A 76 -2.50 -2.44 14.21
C ASN A 76 -1.74 -1.38 15.02
N LYS A 77 -2.41 -0.49 15.76
CA LYS A 77 -1.77 0.66 16.45
C LYS A 77 -0.57 0.27 17.32
N GLU A 78 -0.65 -0.87 18.01
CA GLU A 78 0.42 -1.36 18.90
C GLU A 78 1.51 -2.16 18.16
N THR A 79 1.38 -2.34 16.84
CA THR A 79 2.36 -3.07 16.04
C THR A 79 3.51 -2.15 15.63
N THR A 80 4.73 -2.67 15.58
CA THR A 80 5.92 -1.93 15.14
C THR A 80 5.85 -1.47 13.67
N GLY A 81 4.96 -2.08 12.90
CA GLY A 81 4.70 -1.72 11.51
C GLY A 81 3.82 -0.48 11.34
N TYR A 82 2.99 -0.15 12.33
CA TYR A 82 2.03 0.94 12.22
C TYR A 82 2.70 2.31 12.18
N ARG A 83 2.23 3.17 11.26
CA ARG A 83 2.79 4.51 11.02
C ARG A 83 1.72 5.61 10.92
N GLY A 84 0.44 5.25 11.00
CA GLY A 84 -0.68 6.20 11.01
C GLY A 84 -1.14 6.70 9.64
N LEU A 85 -2.18 7.52 9.67
CA LEU A 85 -2.96 7.95 8.50
C LEU A 85 -2.10 8.57 7.39
N LYS A 86 -1.11 9.39 7.74
CA LYS A 86 -0.20 10.01 6.77
C LYS A 86 0.55 8.98 5.93
N ARG A 87 0.95 7.85 6.53
CA ARG A 87 1.67 6.78 5.81
C ARG A 87 0.73 6.06 4.84
N SER A 88 -0.50 5.79 5.24
CA SER A 88 -1.54 5.22 4.37
C SER A 88 -1.73 6.09 3.12
N TYR A 89 -1.87 7.42 3.29
CA TYR A 89 -2.01 8.36 2.18
C TYR A 89 -0.83 8.31 1.20
N ILE A 90 0.40 8.38 1.72
CA ILE A 90 1.62 8.33 0.89
C ILE A 90 1.72 7.01 0.13
N ASN A 91 1.42 5.89 0.78
CA ASN A 91 1.47 4.56 0.17
C ASN A 91 0.41 4.41 -0.92
N TRP A 92 -0.79 4.96 -0.73
CA TRP A 92 -1.82 4.99 -1.76
C TRP A 92 -1.42 5.85 -2.97
N GLN A 93 -0.82 7.02 -2.76
CA GLN A 93 -0.32 7.85 -3.86
C GLN A 93 0.74 7.13 -4.69
N ARG A 94 1.70 6.47 -4.02
CA ARG A 94 2.73 5.67 -4.68
C ARG A 94 2.13 4.52 -5.47
N PHE A 95 1.16 3.82 -4.88
CA PHE A 95 0.43 2.75 -5.57
C PHE A 95 -0.23 3.23 -6.87
N LEU A 96 -0.90 4.40 -6.86
CA LEU A 96 -1.52 4.94 -8.06
C LEU A 96 -0.49 5.28 -9.16
N ILE A 97 0.64 5.86 -8.78
CA ILE A 97 1.76 6.13 -9.71
C ILE A 97 2.32 4.82 -10.29
N PHE A 98 2.49 3.80 -9.45
CA PHE A 98 2.91 2.47 -9.89
C PHE A 98 1.92 1.86 -10.88
N CYS A 99 0.61 1.96 -10.58
CA CYS A 99 -0.45 1.49 -11.45
C CYS A 99 -0.42 2.17 -12.83
N GLU A 100 -0.29 3.49 -12.85
CA GLU A 100 -0.17 4.28 -14.09
C GLU A 100 1.02 3.81 -14.93
N ARG A 101 2.21 3.69 -14.31
CA ARG A 101 3.45 3.28 -15.00
C ARG A 101 3.39 1.86 -15.56
N ASN A 102 2.62 0.97 -14.93
CA ASN A 102 2.55 -0.45 -15.29
C ASN A 102 1.23 -0.85 -15.98
N ALA A 103 0.43 0.14 -16.41
CA ALA A 103 -0.87 -0.08 -17.05
C ALA A 103 -1.83 -0.99 -16.24
N VAL A 104 -1.75 -0.89 -14.90
CA VAL A 104 -2.65 -1.59 -13.97
C VAL A 104 -3.81 -0.66 -13.62
N ASN A 105 -5.04 -1.19 -13.59
CA ASN A 105 -6.19 -0.41 -13.16
C ASN A 105 -6.27 -0.31 -11.63
N GLY A 106 -5.56 0.67 -11.06
CA GLY A 106 -5.54 0.92 -9.61
C GLY A 106 -6.91 1.27 -9.00
N PHE A 107 -7.84 1.81 -9.80
CA PHE A 107 -9.19 2.18 -9.35
C PHE A 107 -10.02 0.99 -8.88
N PHE A 108 -9.69 -0.23 -9.34
CA PHE A 108 -10.34 -1.45 -8.86
C PHE A 108 -10.27 -1.59 -7.32
N TYR A 109 -9.19 -1.12 -6.71
CA TYR A 109 -8.94 -1.24 -5.27
C TYR A 109 -9.42 -0.04 -4.46
N GLN A 110 -9.85 1.03 -5.13
CA GLN A 110 -10.23 2.29 -4.49
C GLN A 110 -11.32 2.10 -3.44
N LYS A 111 -12.34 1.29 -3.75
CA LYS A 111 -13.46 1.01 -2.82
C LYS A 111 -12.98 0.38 -1.51
N THR A 112 -12.02 -0.54 -1.57
CA THR A 112 -11.50 -1.22 -0.37
C THR A 112 -10.79 -0.22 0.55
N ILE A 113 -9.94 0.64 -0.01
CA ILE A 113 -9.22 1.66 0.77
C ILE A 113 -10.19 2.72 1.28
N ALA A 114 -11.18 3.10 0.47
CA ALA A 114 -12.22 4.05 0.85
C ALA A 114 -13.06 3.57 2.04
N THR A 115 -13.45 2.29 2.05
CA THR A 115 -14.14 1.67 3.19
C THR A 115 -13.25 1.70 4.44
N ALA A 116 -11.99 1.25 4.33
CA ALA A 116 -11.08 1.24 5.47
C ALA A 116 -10.84 2.66 6.05
N LEU A 117 -10.67 3.67 5.19
CA LEU A 117 -10.52 5.06 5.64
C LEU A 117 -11.78 5.56 6.34
N THR A 118 -12.96 5.25 5.80
CA THR A 118 -14.24 5.65 6.40
C THR A 118 -14.40 5.07 7.80
N GLU A 119 -14.14 3.77 7.96
CA GLU A 119 -14.19 3.07 9.24
C GLU A 119 -13.17 3.65 10.23
N PHE A 120 -11.94 3.89 9.79
CA PHE A 120 -10.90 4.56 10.58
C PHE A 120 -11.37 5.93 11.09
N LEU A 121 -11.90 6.78 10.21
CA LEU A 121 -12.34 8.13 10.59
C LEU A 121 -13.50 8.11 11.59
N HIS A 122 -14.43 7.18 11.45
CA HIS A 122 -15.51 7.00 12.42
C HIS A 122 -15.01 6.50 13.78
N HIS A 123 -14.05 5.58 13.76
CA HIS A 123 -13.40 5.11 14.99
C HIS A 123 -12.69 6.27 15.71
N GLU A 124 -11.84 7.02 15.00
CA GLU A 124 -11.13 8.17 15.57
C GLU A 124 -12.08 9.26 16.06
N ALA A 125 -13.19 9.51 15.36
CA ALA A 125 -14.19 10.47 15.80
C ALA A 125 -14.78 10.09 17.17
N GLY A 126 -15.11 8.82 17.38
CA GLY A 126 -15.60 8.34 18.67
C GLY A 126 -14.58 8.53 19.79
N LEU A 127 -13.29 8.34 19.50
CA LEU A 127 -12.22 8.59 20.46
C LEU A 127 -12.05 10.10 20.77
N VAL A 128 -12.16 10.97 19.76
CA VAL A 128 -12.07 12.45 19.92
C VAL A 128 -13.19 12.96 20.82
N GLU A 129 -14.39 12.43 20.67
CA GLU A 129 -15.55 12.84 21.46
C GLU A 129 -15.42 12.48 22.95
N VAL A 130 -14.68 11.42 23.30
CA VAL A 130 -14.41 11.04 24.69
C VAL A 130 -13.14 11.67 25.26
N GLY A 131 -12.41 12.47 24.47
CA GLY A 131 -11.25 13.25 24.92
C GLY A 131 -9.95 12.45 25.06
N GLU A 132 -9.81 11.35 24.32
CA GLU A 132 -8.55 10.59 24.27
C GLU A 132 -7.47 11.34 23.46
N VAL A 133 -6.22 10.88 23.55
CA VAL A 133 -5.10 11.46 22.78
C VAL A 133 -5.02 10.74 21.43
N HIS A 134 -5.07 11.48 20.32
CA HIS A 134 -5.06 10.92 18.96
C HIS A 134 -3.68 11.06 18.31
N THR A 135 -2.80 10.08 18.55
CA THR A 135 -1.48 10.10 17.89
C THR A 135 -1.54 9.65 16.43
N GLU A 136 -2.68 9.11 16.01
CA GLU A 136 -2.89 8.42 14.74
C GLU A 136 -3.39 9.35 13.62
N LEU A 137 -4.08 10.44 14.00
CA LEU A 137 -4.42 11.57 13.14
C LEU A 137 -3.18 12.44 12.87
N ASN A 138 -2.11 11.80 12.39
CA ASN A 138 -0.79 12.39 12.22
C ASN A 138 -0.58 13.09 10.86
N CYS A 139 -1.66 13.51 10.22
CA CYS A 139 -1.66 14.29 8.99
C CYS A 139 -2.32 15.65 9.21
N SER A 140 -2.07 16.60 8.32
CA SER A 140 -2.83 17.84 8.24
C SER A 140 -4.27 17.59 7.76
N TYR A 141 -5.17 18.54 8.03
CA TYR A 141 -6.52 18.51 7.46
C TYR A 141 -6.50 18.54 5.92
N GLU A 142 -5.57 19.29 5.32
CA GLU A 142 -5.40 19.34 3.86
C GLU A 142 -4.99 17.97 3.28
N GLU A 143 -4.06 17.27 3.92
CA GLU A 143 -3.68 15.90 3.52
C GLU A 143 -4.89 14.94 3.60
N LEU A 144 -5.72 15.04 4.65
CA LEU A 144 -6.93 14.22 4.78
C LEU A 144 -7.97 14.55 3.69
N LEU A 145 -8.17 15.82 3.36
CA LEU A 145 -9.05 16.25 2.27
C LEU A 145 -8.59 15.64 0.93
N ASN A 146 -7.29 15.78 0.64
CA ASN A 146 -6.71 15.23 -0.57
C ASN A 146 -6.83 13.69 -0.61
N TYR A 147 -6.61 13.01 0.51
CA TYR A 147 -6.75 11.55 0.56
C TYR A 147 -8.19 11.11 0.31
N THR A 148 -9.16 11.76 0.96
CA THR A 148 -10.60 11.52 0.78
C THR A 148 -11.02 11.69 -0.69
N GLN A 149 -10.60 12.79 -1.32
CA GLN A 149 -10.89 13.06 -2.72
C GLN A 149 -10.23 12.05 -3.66
N LEU A 150 -8.98 11.66 -3.39
CA LEU A 150 -8.25 10.66 -4.17
C LEU A 150 -8.91 9.28 -4.10
N LEU A 151 -9.64 8.98 -3.03
CA LEU A 151 -10.47 7.79 -2.87
C LEU A 151 -11.89 7.93 -3.43
N GLY A 152 -12.23 9.07 -4.04
CA GLY A 152 -13.54 9.32 -4.62
C GLY A 152 -14.66 9.45 -3.60
N LEU A 153 -14.32 9.76 -2.35
CA LEU A 153 -15.28 9.93 -1.26
C LEU A 153 -15.83 11.37 -1.21
N ASP A 154 -17.09 11.50 -0.79
CA ASP A 154 -17.66 12.80 -0.42
C ASP A 154 -17.01 13.28 0.88
N LEU A 155 -16.63 14.57 0.95
CA LEU A 155 -15.99 15.17 2.13
C LEU A 155 -16.86 15.08 3.40
N LYS A 156 -18.17 14.85 3.28
CA LYS A 156 -19.08 14.55 4.40
C LYS A 156 -18.72 13.27 5.15
N VAL A 157 -17.90 12.40 4.57
CA VAL A 157 -17.38 11.21 5.26
C VAL A 157 -16.48 11.58 6.43
N ILE A 158 -15.85 12.78 6.40
CA ILE A 158 -14.97 13.24 7.47
C ILE A 158 -15.83 13.75 8.63
N PRO A 159 -15.81 13.09 9.81
CA PRO A 159 -16.62 13.51 10.93
C PRO A 159 -16.20 14.90 11.45
N ALA A 160 -17.17 15.67 11.96
CA ALA A 160 -16.91 17.01 12.49
C ALA A 160 -15.87 17.00 13.62
N ALA A 161 -15.88 15.97 14.48
CA ALA A 161 -14.91 15.79 15.55
C ALA A 161 -13.48 15.72 15.01
N VAL A 162 -13.21 14.86 14.02
CA VAL A 162 -11.90 14.72 13.37
C VAL A 162 -11.48 16.02 12.67
N ARG A 163 -12.39 16.65 11.93
CA ARG A 163 -12.12 17.95 11.28
C ARG A 163 -11.71 19.00 12.32
N ASN A 164 -12.48 19.13 13.39
CA ASN A 164 -12.22 20.13 14.42
C ASN A 164 -10.91 19.83 15.15
N TYR A 165 -10.59 18.56 15.40
CA TYR A 165 -9.32 18.15 15.97
C TYR A 165 -8.15 18.62 15.09
N LEU A 166 -8.14 18.25 13.81
CA LEU A 166 -7.06 18.57 12.87
C LEU A 166 -6.92 20.08 12.55
N LEU A 167 -7.96 20.88 12.74
CA LEU A 167 -7.90 22.34 12.56
C LEU A 167 -7.37 23.09 13.79
N ASN A 168 -7.35 22.43 14.95
CA ASN A 168 -6.94 23.03 16.23
C ASN A 168 -5.57 22.51 16.71
N CYS A 169 -4.96 21.57 15.98
CA CYS A 169 -3.59 21.09 16.19
C CYS A 169 -2.60 21.81 15.27
#